data_AF-A0A0G4J6S3-F1
#
_entry.id   AF-A0A0G4J6S3-F1
#
_cell.length_a   1.000
_cell.length_b   1.000
_cell.length_c   1.000
_cell.angle_alpha   90.00
_cell.angle_beta   90.00
_cell.angle_gamma   90.00
#
_symmetry.space_group_name_H-M   'P 1'
#
loop_
_entity.id
_entity.type
_entity.pdbx_description
1 polymer ?
#
loop_
_entity_poly.entity_id
_entity_poly.type
_entity_poly.pdbx_seq_one_letter_code
_entity_poly.pdbx_strand_id
1 'polypeptide(L)'
;MAIEGDVMDQVRAVLNASSNDHALQVLVSVLAEVRSLRLCRDELSEIQERAARQADQLERALDTIATLEARVARGETNPSTTKVLRLKRNPMSTSSSSDPSTAESEAQTDPDQRDVRLTLEINELRAEVDAWKKRRNTLMQVYARETELFRDDLLQMLGYRIEYLAHQREYRLRSMFAEPGSDDDDDNVLLFRRARDGSIQVIETRFITELPASTLDSLHTSSSIPVFLAHVTLAMWRQRSCPS
;
A
#
# COMPACT_ATOMS: atom_id res chain seq x y z
N MET A 1 -18.70 7.76 -35.38
CA MET A 1 -18.41 6.31 -35.45
C MET A 1 -18.16 5.80 -36.88
N ALA A 2 -18.78 6.36 -37.94
CA ALA A 2 -18.53 5.93 -39.33
C ALA A 2 -17.18 6.40 -39.94
N ILE A 3 -16.60 7.49 -39.42
CA ILE A 3 -15.38 8.10 -39.98
C ILE A 3 -14.10 7.35 -39.53
N GLU A 4 -14.10 6.70 -38.36
CA GLU A 4 -12.94 5.97 -37.85
C GLU A 4 -12.67 4.64 -38.59
N GLY A 5 -13.71 3.99 -39.13
CA GLY A 5 -13.56 2.76 -39.92
C GLY A 5 -12.84 3.01 -41.24
N ASP A 6 -13.24 4.07 -41.95
CA ASP A 6 -12.68 4.46 -43.24
C ASP A 6 -11.20 4.88 -43.13
N VAL A 7 -10.81 5.58 -42.05
CA VAL A 7 -9.41 5.95 -41.80
C VAL A 7 -8.54 4.72 -41.49
N MET A 8 -9.05 3.75 -40.71
CA MET A 8 -8.31 2.53 -40.40
C MET A 8 -8.14 1.62 -41.62
N ASP A 9 -9.13 1.58 -42.51
CA ASP A 9 -9.05 0.82 -43.75
C ASP A 9 -8.15 1.50 -44.79
N GLN A 10 -8.12 2.84 -44.84
CA GLN A 10 -7.12 3.59 -45.62
C GLN A 10 -5.69 3.38 -45.10
N VAL A 11 -5.49 3.35 -43.77
CA VAL A 11 -4.17 3.06 -43.17
C VAL A 11 -3.73 1.63 -43.48
N ARG A 12 -4.64 0.64 -43.44
CA ARG A 12 -4.35 -0.74 -43.89
C ARG A 12 -3.99 -0.81 -45.37
N ALA A 13 -4.68 -0.06 -46.23
CA ALA A 13 -4.39 0.00 -47.66
C ALA A 13 -2.98 0.59 -47.93
N VAL A 14 -2.60 1.64 -47.19
CA VAL A 14 -1.27 2.26 -47.28
C VAL A 14 -0.17 1.35 -46.73
N LEU A 15 -0.44 0.62 -45.63
CA LEU A 15 0.48 -0.38 -45.08
C LEU A 15 0.75 -1.52 -46.08
N ASN A 16 -0.25 -1.96 -46.83
CA ASN A 16 -0.10 -3.02 -47.84
C ASN A 16 0.57 -2.53 -49.14
N ALA A 17 0.54 -1.23 -49.44
CA ALA A 17 1.11 -0.65 -50.66
C ALA A 17 2.56 -0.12 -50.48
N SER A 18 3.05 -0.02 -49.25
CA SER A 18 4.35 0.57 -48.92
C SER A 18 5.47 -0.47 -48.93
N SER A 19 6.48 -0.28 -49.78
CA SER A 19 7.67 -1.16 -49.87
C SER A 19 8.77 -0.84 -48.84
N ASN A 20 8.59 0.17 -47.99
CA ASN A 20 9.57 0.62 -47.01
C ASN A 20 9.30 -0.01 -45.63
N ASP A 21 9.92 -1.16 -45.36
CA ASP A 21 9.76 -1.98 -44.15
C ASP A 21 9.92 -1.18 -42.84
N HIS A 22 10.86 -0.24 -42.81
CA HIS A 22 11.09 0.62 -41.65
C HIS A 22 9.93 1.59 -41.35
N ALA A 23 9.29 2.15 -42.38
CA ALA A 23 8.15 3.04 -42.21
C ALA A 23 6.92 2.29 -41.71
N LEU A 24 6.73 1.03 -42.16
CA LEU A 24 5.69 0.14 -41.67
C LEU A 24 5.90 -0.18 -40.18
N GLN A 25 7.13 -0.49 -39.76
CA GLN A 25 7.45 -0.81 -38.37
C GLN A 25 7.19 0.37 -37.43
N VAL A 26 7.57 1.59 -37.84
CA VAL A 26 7.30 2.82 -37.07
C VAL A 26 5.79 3.05 -36.95
N LEU A 27 5.05 2.90 -38.03
CA LEU A 27 3.60 3.13 -38.03
C LEU A 27 2.84 2.09 -37.18
N VAL A 28 3.27 0.82 -37.19
CA VAL A 28 2.75 -0.22 -36.30
C VAL A 28 3.04 0.09 -34.84
N SER A 29 4.24 0.59 -34.51
CA SER A 29 4.60 1.02 -33.15
C SER A 29 3.71 2.17 -32.67
N VAL A 30 3.53 3.19 -33.51
CA VAL A 30 2.68 4.36 -33.18
C VAL A 30 1.22 3.93 -33.01
N LEU A 31 0.70 3.03 -33.84
CA LEU A 31 -0.66 2.51 -33.66
C LEU A 31 -0.82 1.69 -32.36
N ALA A 32 0.21 0.94 -31.97
CA ALA A 32 0.22 0.22 -30.69
C ALA A 32 0.20 1.18 -29.49
N GLU A 33 0.97 2.26 -29.55
CA GLU A 33 0.97 3.32 -28.54
C GLU A 33 -0.36 4.08 -28.48
N VAL A 34 -0.97 4.41 -29.62
CA VAL A 34 -2.30 5.04 -29.65
C VAL A 34 -3.35 4.12 -29.04
N ARG A 35 -3.24 2.80 -29.26
CA ARG A 35 -4.14 1.82 -28.64
C ARG A 35 -3.94 1.75 -27.12
N SER A 36 -2.70 1.75 -26.63
CA SER A 36 -2.44 1.73 -25.19
C SER A 36 -2.89 3.03 -24.51
N LEU A 37 -2.71 4.18 -25.17
CA LEU A 37 -3.20 5.48 -24.68
C LEU A 37 -4.73 5.54 -24.61
N ARG A 38 -5.44 4.92 -25.56
CA ARG A 38 -6.91 4.81 -25.52
C ARG A 38 -7.38 3.98 -24.32
N LEU A 39 -6.73 2.83 -24.08
CA LEU A 39 -7.03 2.01 -22.90
C LEU A 39 -6.78 2.78 -21.59
N CYS A 40 -5.65 3.47 -21.50
CA CYS A 40 -5.31 4.28 -20.32
C CYS A 40 -6.33 5.42 -20.10
N ARG A 41 -6.84 6.04 -21.17
CA ARG A 41 -7.89 7.05 -21.08
C ARG A 41 -9.20 6.47 -20.55
N ASP A 42 -9.58 5.28 -21.01
CA ASP A 42 -10.80 4.62 -20.57
C ASP A 42 -10.69 4.21 -19.08
N GLU A 43 -9.52 3.70 -18.65
CA GLU A 43 -9.22 3.45 -17.23
C GLU A 43 -9.27 4.72 -16.38
N LEU A 44 -8.73 5.85 -16.89
CA LEU A 44 -8.80 7.14 -16.20
C LEU A 44 -10.25 7.61 -16.01
N SER A 45 -11.10 7.41 -17.02
CA SER A 45 -12.52 7.74 -16.93
C SER A 45 -13.24 6.88 -15.88
N GLU A 46 -12.90 5.60 -15.78
CA GLU A 46 -13.47 4.70 -14.78
C GLU A 46 -13.04 5.08 -13.36
N ILE A 47 -11.77 5.46 -13.18
CA ILE A 47 -11.25 5.96 -11.90
C ILE A 47 -11.95 7.27 -11.51
N GLN A 48 -12.15 8.19 -12.45
CA GLN A 48 -12.87 9.44 -12.23
C GLN A 48 -14.32 9.19 -11.78
N GLU A 49 -15.03 8.25 -12.42
CA GLU A 49 -16.37 7.86 -11.99
C GLU A 49 -16.40 7.24 -10.59
N ARG A 50 -15.44 6.36 -10.26
CA ARG A 50 -15.34 5.78 -8.92
C ARG A 50 -15.10 6.86 -7.86
N ALA A 51 -14.23 7.83 -8.14
CA ALA A 51 -13.95 8.94 -7.25
C ALA A 51 -15.20 9.82 -7.04
N ALA A 52 -15.96 10.11 -8.09
CA ALA A 52 -17.22 10.85 -7.99
C ALA A 52 -18.25 10.11 -7.12
N ARG A 53 -18.41 8.79 -7.31
CA ARG A 53 -19.32 7.96 -6.49
C ARG A 53 -18.92 7.96 -5.01
N GLN A 54 -17.60 7.92 -4.73
CA GLN A 54 -17.10 7.99 -3.35
C GLN A 54 -17.35 9.36 -2.71
N ALA A 55 -17.22 10.45 -3.47
CA ALA A 55 -17.54 11.79 -3.00
C ALA A 55 -19.03 11.92 -2.62
N ASP A 56 -19.94 11.44 -3.48
CA ASP A 56 -21.38 11.43 -3.20
C ASP A 56 -21.74 10.60 -1.95
N GLN A 57 -21.07 9.46 -1.76
CA GLN A 57 -21.27 8.64 -0.56
C GLN A 57 -20.81 9.36 0.71
N LEU A 58 -19.69 10.08 0.63
CA LEU A 58 -19.15 10.84 1.75
C LEU A 58 -20.08 12.00 2.10
N GLU A 59 -20.61 12.72 1.12
CA GLU A 59 -21.59 13.80 1.33
C GLU A 59 -22.86 13.26 2.01
N ARG A 60 -23.43 12.15 1.52
CA ARG A 60 -24.58 11.51 2.19
C ARG A 60 -24.27 11.06 3.62
N ALA A 61 -23.08 10.53 3.85
CA ALA A 61 -22.67 10.13 5.20
C ALA A 61 -22.57 11.36 6.14
N LEU A 62 -22.02 12.47 5.67
CA LEU A 62 -21.97 13.72 6.42
C LEU A 62 -23.36 14.25 6.76
N ASP A 63 -24.30 14.23 5.81
CA ASP A 63 -25.70 14.62 6.07
C ASP A 63 -26.33 13.75 7.15
N THR A 64 -26.13 12.42 7.09
CA THR A 64 -26.63 11.52 8.13
C THR A 64 -26.02 11.83 9.49
N ILE A 65 -24.72 12.11 9.56
CA ILE A 65 -24.05 12.50 10.81
C ILE A 65 -24.66 13.80 11.36
N ALA A 66 -24.83 14.83 10.53
CA ALA A 66 -25.41 16.11 10.95
C ALA A 66 -26.84 15.93 11.53
N THR A 67 -27.67 15.06 10.91
CA THR A 67 -29.00 14.76 11.47
C THR A 67 -28.93 14.01 12.79
N LEU A 68 -28.00 13.07 12.95
CA LEU A 68 -27.81 12.31 14.19
C LEU A 68 -27.26 13.21 15.30
N GLU A 69 -26.32 14.10 15.00
CA GLU A 69 -25.78 15.09 15.94
C GLU A 69 -26.89 16.04 16.43
N ALA A 70 -27.77 16.51 15.54
CA ALA A 70 -28.92 17.32 15.93
C ALA A 70 -29.89 16.56 16.85
N ARG A 71 -30.08 15.25 16.63
CA ARG A 71 -30.91 14.39 17.49
C ARG A 71 -30.26 14.16 18.86
N VAL A 72 -28.95 13.93 18.90
CA VAL A 72 -28.18 13.81 20.15
C VAL A 72 -28.21 15.12 20.93
N ALA A 73 -28.11 16.27 20.26
CA ALA A 73 -28.20 17.59 20.90
C ALA A 73 -29.58 17.85 21.53
N ARG A 74 -30.66 17.24 21.00
CA ARG A 74 -32.00 17.24 21.60
C ARG A 74 -32.14 16.27 22.79
N GLY A 75 -31.12 15.46 23.07
CA GLY A 75 -31.10 14.49 24.15
C GLY A 75 -31.64 13.11 23.78
N GLU A 76 -31.76 12.80 22.48
CA GLU A 76 -32.09 11.43 22.07
C GLU A 76 -30.91 10.49 22.37
N THR A 77 -31.14 9.52 23.26
CA THR A 77 -30.14 8.52 23.64
C THR A 77 -30.51 7.15 23.11
N ASN A 78 -29.52 6.41 22.61
CA ASN A 78 -29.72 5.04 22.18
C ASN A 78 -29.76 4.10 23.41
N PRO A 79 -30.86 3.36 23.66
CA PRO A 79 -31.00 2.53 24.84
C PRO A 79 -30.05 1.32 24.90
N SER A 80 -29.46 0.90 23.77
CA SER A 80 -28.48 -0.19 23.75
C SER A 80 -27.09 0.24 24.19
N THR A 81 -26.72 1.52 24.00
CA THR A 81 -25.37 2.02 24.29
C THR A 81 -25.31 2.99 25.46
N THR A 82 -26.41 3.65 25.82
CA THR A 82 -26.42 4.68 26.87
C THR A 82 -27.67 4.56 27.75
N LYS A 83 -27.48 4.14 28.99
CA LYS A 83 -28.55 4.10 30.01
C LYS A 83 -28.58 5.41 30.79
N VAL A 84 -29.65 6.19 30.62
CA VAL A 84 -29.85 7.45 31.34
C VAL A 84 -30.37 7.15 32.75
N LEU A 85 -29.61 7.54 33.78
CA LEU A 85 -29.99 7.39 35.18
C LEU A 85 -30.47 8.73 35.74
N ARG A 86 -31.65 8.72 36.37
CA ARG A 86 -32.18 9.87 37.13
C ARG A 86 -32.05 9.60 38.64
N LEU A 87 -31.65 10.60 39.41
CA LEU A 87 -31.64 10.51 40.87
C LEU A 87 -33.08 10.49 41.40
N LYS A 88 -33.38 9.56 42.33
CA LYS A 88 -34.70 9.45 42.99
C LYS A 88 -35.10 10.70 43.79
N ARG A 89 -34.13 11.53 44.19
CA ARG A 89 -34.35 12.86 44.78
C ARG A 89 -33.59 13.88 43.96
N ASN A 90 -34.29 14.63 43.13
CA ASN A 90 -33.77 15.77 42.38
C ASN A 90 -34.44 17.04 42.92
N PRO A 91 -33.72 18.15 43.18
CA PRO A 91 -34.35 19.44 43.52
C PRO A 91 -35.41 19.90 42.50
N MET A 92 -35.37 19.42 41.26
CA MET A 92 -36.44 19.62 40.27
C MET A 92 -37.67 18.70 40.44
N SER A 93 -37.54 17.53 41.07
CA SER A 93 -38.68 16.62 41.32
C SER A 93 -39.46 16.97 42.58
N THR A 94 -38.87 17.77 43.47
CA THR A 94 -39.53 18.23 44.72
C THR A 94 -40.52 19.36 44.50
N SER A 95 -40.52 20.01 43.32
CA SER A 95 -41.48 21.07 42.97
C SER A 95 -42.71 20.58 42.20
N SER A 96 -42.72 19.32 41.75
CA SER A 96 -43.81 18.75 40.93
C SER A 96 -44.57 17.60 41.61
N SER A 97 -44.43 17.43 42.93
CA SER A 97 -45.12 16.37 43.67
C SER A 97 -46.53 16.79 44.08
N SER A 98 -47.44 16.79 43.11
CA SER A 98 -48.87 16.61 43.33
C SER A 98 -49.39 15.71 42.21
N ASP A 99 -49.07 14.42 42.28
CA ASP A 99 -49.84 13.31 41.69
C ASP A 99 -49.19 11.96 42.07
N PRO A 100 -49.83 11.12 42.93
CA PRO A 100 -49.37 9.79 43.25
C PRO A 100 -50.19 8.78 42.44
N SER A 101 -49.87 8.62 41.17
CA SER A 101 -50.35 7.49 40.39
C SER A 101 -49.49 7.35 39.15
N THR A 102 -48.61 6.34 39.14
CA THR A 102 -48.47 5.35 38.05
C THR A 102 -47.20 4.54 38.27
N ALA A 103 -47.42 3.24 38.44
CA ALA A 103 -46.53 2.13 38.11
C ALA A 103 -45.22 1.96 38.90
N GLU A 104 -45.36 1.19 39.98
CA GLU A 104 -44.45 0.10 40.28
C GLU A 104 -44.30 -0.85 39.07
N SER A 105 -43.11 -0.92 38.49
CA SER A 105 -42.49 -2.11 37.88
C SER A 105 -41.39 -1.64 36.95
N GLU A 106 -40.13 -1.92 37.31
CA GLU A 106 -39.20 -2.67 36.46
C GLU A 106 -37.79 -2.70 37.10
N ALA A 107 -37.40 -3.92 37.47
CA ALA A 107 -36.05 -4.46 37.56
C ALA A 107 -35.06 -3.85 38.58
N GLN A 108 -35.14 -4.33 39.82
CA GLN A 108 -33.94 -4.73 40.56
C GLN A 108 -33.11 -5.67 39.66
N THR A 109 -31.96 -5.22 39.20
CA THR A 109 -30.84 -6.09 38.83
C THR A 109 -29.76 -5.82 39.86
N ASP A 110 -29.40 -6.84 40.64
CA ASP A 110 -28.42 -6.74 41.72
C ASP A 110 -27.08 -6.21 41.17
N PRO A 111 -26.40 -5.29 41.88
CA PRO A 111 -25.10 -4.77 41.47
C PRO A 111 -24.06 -5.90 41.26
N ASP A 112 -24.11 -6.95 42.07
CA ASP A 112 -23.26 -8.15 41.93
C ASP A 112 -23.50 -8.90 40.60
N GLN A 113 -24.74 -9.00 40.11
CA GLN A 113 -25.01 -9.66 38.83
C GLN A 113 -24.48 -8.84 37.64
N ARG A 114 -24.48 -7.51 37.77
CA ARG A 114 -23.95 -6.62 36.73
C ARG A 114 -22.42 -6.68 36.69
N ASP A 115 -21.77 -6.71 37.85
CA ASP A 115 -20.31 -6.83 37.92
C ASP A 115 -19.82 -8.21 37.47
N VAL A 116 -20.57 -9.27 37.76
CA VAL A 116 -20.32 -10.61 37.21
C VAL A 116 -20.49 -10.64 35.68
N ARG A 117 -21.51 -9.96 35.14
CA ARG A 117 -21.71 -9.87 33.69
C ARG A 117 -20.61 -9.07 32.99
N LEU A 118 -20.20 -7.94 33.57
CA LEU A 118 -19.12 -7.11 33.03
C LEU A 118 -17.77 -7.84 33.10
N THR A 119 -17.51 -8.62 34.16
CA THR A 119 -16.27 -9.42 34.25
C THR A 119 -16.24 -10.55 33.24
N LEU A 120 -17.39 -11.20 32.96
CA LEU A 120 -17.51 -12.17 31.87
C LEU A 120 -17.23 -11.51 30.50
N GLU A 121 -17.86 -10.37 30.22
CA GLU A 121 -17.66 -9.63 28.97
C GLU A 121 -16.21 -9.16 28.79
N ILE A 122 -15.57 -8.67 29.86
CA ILE A 122 -14.14 -8.30 29.84
C ILE A 122 -13.27 -9.52 29.56
N ASN A 123 -13.59 -10.68 30.13
CA ASN A 123 -12.83 -11.92 29.89
C ASN A 123 -13.02 -12.42 28.45
N GLU A 124 -14.23 -12.35 27.90
CA GLU A 124 -14.52 -12.68 26.51
C GLU A 124 -13.79 -11.74 25.55
N LEU A 125 -13.85 -10.43 25.76
CA LEU A 125 -13.13 -9.44 24.97
C LEU A 125 -11.61 -9.62 25.05
N ARG A 126 -11.07 -9.95 26.24
CA ARG A 126 -9.65 -10.28 26.41
C ARG A 126 -9.26 -11.53 25.62
N ALA A 127 -10.09 -12.57 25.67
CA ALA A 127 -9.87 -13.79 24.90
C ALA A 127 -9.88 -13.50 23.39
N GLU A 128 -10.79 -12.64 22.92
CA GLU A 128 -10.86 -12.23 21.54
C GLU A 128 -9.61 -11.44 21.12
N VAL A 129 -9.19 -10.46 21.91
CA VAL A 129 -7.95 -9.70 21.68
C VAL A 129 -6.74 -10.61 21.62
N ASP A 130 -6.66 -11.62 22.49
CA ASP A 130 -5.55 -12.57 22.48
C ASP A 130 -5.60 -13.51 21.27
N ALA A 131 -6.80 -13.89 20.80
CA ALA A 131 -6.97 -14.61 19.54
C ALA A 131 -6.51 -13.77 18.35
N TRP A 132 -6.88 -12.49 18.30
CA TRP A 132 -6.44 -11.54 17.27
C TRP A 132 -4.92 -11.32 17.31
N LYS A 133 -4.32 -11.16 18.49
CA LYS A 133 -2.86 -11.04 18.65
C LYS A 133 -2.13 -12.28 18.17
N LYS A 134 -2.64 -13.48 18.53
CA LYS A 134 -2.08 -14.75 18.04
C LYS A 134 -2.13 -14.78 16.52
N ARG A 135 -3.29 -14.53 15.92
CA ARG A 135 -3.46 -14.52 14.45
C ARG A 135 -2.53 -13.52 13.76
N ARG A 136 -2.41 -12.30 14.30
CA ARG A 136 -1.47 -11.28 13.80
C ARG A 136 -0.03 -11.77 13.87
N ASN A 137 0.37 -12.37 14.99
CA ASN A 137 1.73 -12.89 15.16
C ASN A 137 2.03 -14.03 14.18
N THR A 138 1.09 -14.97 13.98
CA THR A 138 1.26 -16.03 12.98
C THR A 138 1.37 -15.45 11.57
N LEU A 139 0.53 -14.47 11.24
CA LEU A 139 0.59 -13.80 9.94
C LEU A 139 1.93 -13.10 9.72
N MET A 140 2.43 -12.36 10.72
CA MET A 140 3.74 -11.70 10.66
C MET A 140 4.88 -12.72 10.50
N GLN A 141 4.81 -13.87 11.19
CA GLN A 141 5.81 -14.93 11.06
C GLN A 141 5.79 -15.56 9.66
N VAL A 142 4.61 -15.85 9.11
CA VAL A 142 4.48 -16.38 7.75
C VAL A 142 5.03 -15.35 6.76
N TYR A 143 4.66 -14.08 6.89
CA TYR A 143 5.14 -13.03 5.99
C TYR A 143 6.65 -12.83 6.07
N ALA A 144 7.23 -12.87 7.28
CA ALA A 144 8.67 -12.79 7.48
C ALA A 144 9.39 -13.97 6.83
N ARG A 145 8.87 -15.20 7.03
CA ARG A 145 9.42 -16.42 6.43
C ARG A 145 9.35 -16.39 4.91
N GLU A 146 8.20 -16.04 4.33
CA GLU A 146 8.03 -15.91 2.87
C GLU A 146 8.95 -14.84 2.28
N THR A 147 9.11 -13.71 2.98
CA THR A 147 10.01 -12.63 2.54
C THR A 147 11.47 -13.06 2.59
N GLU A 148 11.86 -13.84 3.60
CA GLU A 148 13.21 -14.39 3.74
C GLU A 148 13.49 -15.42 2.63
N LEU A 149 12.58 -16.37 2.41
CA LEU A 149 12.69 -17.33 1.31
C LEU A 149 12.83 -16.64 -0.04
N PHE A 150 11.99 -15.64 -0.32
CA PHE A 150 12.09 -14.87 -1.55
C PHE A 150 13.44 -14.15 -1.69
N ARG A 151 13.99 -13.60 -0.61
CA ARG A 151 15.31 -12.96 -0.63
C ARG A 151 16.43 -13.97 -0.87
N ASP A 152 16.32 -15.16 -0.30
CA ASP A 152 17.29 -16.23 -0.52
C ASP A 152 17.24 -16.74 -1.98
N ASP A 153 16.05 -16.90 -2.54
CA ASP A 153 15.85 -17.24 -3.95
C ASP A 153 16.45 -16.18 -4.87
N LEU A 154 16.22 -14.89 -4.59
CA LEU A 154 16.83 -13.79 -5.34
C LEU A 154 18.35 -13.77 -5.22
N LEU A 155 18.88 -14.03 -4.02
CA LEU A 155 20.32 -14.12 -3.81
C LEU A 155 20.92 -15.28 -4.63
N GLN A 156 20.26 -16.43 -4.66
CA GLN A 156 20.70 -17.59 -5.43
C GLN A 156 20.60 -17.36 -6.94
N MET A 157 19.55 -16.68 -7.42
CA MET A 157 19.32 -16.44 -8.84
C MET A 157 20.13 -15.27 -9.41
N LEU A 158 20.20 -14.16 -8.69
CA LEU A 158 20.77 -12.89 -9.17
C LEU A 158 22.13 -12.58 -8.55
N GLY A 159 22.48 -13.23 -7.45
CA GLY A 159 23.70 -12.94 -6.70
C GLY A 159 23.64 -11.66 -5.87
N TYR A 160 22.44 -11.12 -5.61
CA TYR A 160 22.25 -9.91 -4.83
C TYR A 160 21.25 -10.12 -3.69
N ARG A 161 21.64 -9.69 -2.49
CA ARG A 161 20.76 -9.59 -1.33
C ARG A 161 20.12 -8.19 -1.32
N ILE A 162 18.80 -8.15 -1.42
CA ILE A 162 18.02 -6.90 -1.53
C ILE A 162 17.28 -6.61 -0.22
N GLU A 163 17.59 -5.48 0.39
CA GLU A 163 16.89 -4.99 1.58
C GLU A 163 16.21 -3.66 1.28
N TYR A 164 15.00 -3.46 1.80
CA TYR A 164 14.24 -2.23 1.62
C TYR A 164 14.19 -1.44 2.92
N LEU A 165 14.76 -0.24 2.93
CA LEU A 165 14.77 0.70 4.04
C LEU A 165 13.58 1.65 3.91
N ALA A 166 12.46 1.27 4.54
CA ALA A 166 11.19 1.99 4.42
C ALA A 166 11.26 3.47 4.83
N HIS A 167 12.05 3.81 5.86
CA HIS A 167 12.19 5.18 6.37
C HIS A 167 12.80 6.16 5.35
N GLN A 168 13.68 5.66 4.49
CA GLN A 168 14.39 6.46 3.49
C GLN A 168 13.88 6.22 2.05
N ARG A 169 12.99 5.23 1.86
CA ARG A 169 12.55 4.72 0.54
C ARG A 169 13.74 4.29 -0.32
N GLU A 170 14.69 3.63 0.33
CA GLU A 170 15.95 3.19 -0.26
C GLU A 170 16.03 1.67 -0.32
N TYR A 171 16.72 1.16 -1.33
CA TYR A 171 17.04 -0.23 -1.51
C TYR A 171 18.54 -0.42 -1.35
N ARG A 172 18.90 -1.35 -0.47
CA ARG A 172 20.26 -1.76 -0.19
C ARG A 172 20.52 -3.06 -0.91
N LEU A 173 21.47 -3.05 -1.84
CA LEU A 173 21.88 -4.23 -2.60
C LEU A 173 23.30 -4.62 -2.18
N ARG A 174 23.45 -5.83 -1.64
CA ARG A 174 24.74 -6.43 -1.33
C ARG A 174 25.01 -7.57 -2.31
N SER A 175 26.13 -7.51 -3.02
CA SER A 175 26.54 -8.61 -3.89
C SER A 175 27.02 -9.81 -3.08
N MET A 176 26.75 -11.02 -3.55
CA MET A 176 27.29 -12.27 -2.99
C MET A 176 28.82 -12.34 -3.05
N PHE A 177 29.44 -11.58 -3.96
CA PHE A 177 30.89 -11.56 -4.16
C PHE A 177 31.61 -10.54 -3.25
N ALA A 178 30.86 -9.68 -2.54
CA ALA A 178 31.42 -8.76 -1.57
C ALA A 178 32.07 -9.52 -0.40
N GLU A 179 33.16 -8.98 0.15
CA GLU A 179 33.85 -9.64 1.27
C GLU A 179 32.95 -9.69 2.53
N PRO A 180 32.76 -10.88 3.12
CA PRO A 180 32.08 -11.00 4.39
C PRO A 180 33.08 -10.66 5.50
N GLY A 181 33.04 -9.44 6.04
CA GLY A 181 33.82 -9.11 7.25
C GLY A 181 34.40 -7.71 7.38
N SER A 182 34.13 -6.76 6.47
CA SER A 182 34.38 -5.36 6.80
C SER A 182 33.30 -4.91 7.81
N ASP A 183 33.72 -4.61 9.04
CA ASP A 183 32.86 -4.03 10.09
C ASP A 183 32.18 -2.72 9.64
N ASP A 184 32.63 -2.13 8.52
CA ASP A 184 31.93 -1.12 7.74
C ASP A 184 30.96 -1.77 6.74
N ASP A 185 29.80 -2.20 7.22
CA ASP A 185 28.72 -2.77 6.39
C ASP A 185 28.25 -1.80 5.28
N ASP A 186 28.54 -0.49 5.41
CA ASP A 186 28.12 0.58 4.50
C ASP A 186 29.03 0.78 3.27
N ASP A 187 30.26 0.26 3.29
CA ASP A 187 31.24 0.59 2.23
C ASP A 187 31.12 -0.28 0.97
N ASN A 188 30.61 -1.52 1.07
CA ASN A 188 30.50 -2.48 -0.05
C ASN A 188 29.06 -2.70 -0.53
N VAL A 189 28.29 -1.62 -0.58
CA VAL A 189 26.85 -1.67 -0.80
C VAL A 189 26.42 -0.71 -1.89
N LEU A 190 25.52 -1.20 -2.76
CA LEU A 190 24.82 -0.37 -3.72
C LEU A 190 23.54 0.16 -3.09
N LEU A 191 23.37 1.48 -3.14
CA LEU A 191 22.15 2.13 -2.67
C LEU A 191 21.35 2.66 -3.85
N PHE A 192 20.06 2.37 -3.83
CA PHE A 192 19.11 2.90 -4.81
C PHE A 192 17.98 3.60 -4.07
N ARG A 193 17.51 4.74 -4.59
CA ARG A 193 16.38 5.46 -4.03
C ARG A 193 15.19 5.38 -4.96
N ARG A 194 13.99 5.17 -4.40
CA ARG A 194 12.76 5.35 -5.16
C ARG A 194 12.32 6.81 -5.13
N ALA A 195 12.43 7.47 -6.27
CA ALA A 195 12.00 8.85 -6.44
C ALA A 195 10.47 8.98 -6.38
N ARG A 196 9.97 10.23 -6.35
CA ARG A 196 8.53 10.52 -6.18
C ARG A 196 7.70 10.18 -7.42
N ASP A 197 8.32 10.28 -8.58
CA ASP A 197 7.82 9.84 -9.90
C ASP A 197 7.74 8.31 -10.05
N GLY A 198 8.27 7.57 -9.07
CA GLY A 198 8.30 6.10 -9.08
C GLY A 198 9.54 5.52 -9.76
N SER A 199 10.43 6.33 -10.31
CA SER A 199 11.71 5.87 -10.87
C SER A 199 12.67 5.44 -9.77
N ILE A 200 13.57 4.51 -10.11
CA ILE A 200 14.65 4.07 -9.22
C ILE A 200 15.94 4.77 -9.66
N GLN A 201 16.59 5.46 -8.74
CA GLN A 201 17.83 6.20 -8.97
C GLN A 201 18.97 5.56 -8.18
N VAL A 202 20.15 5.51 -8.76
CA VAL A 202 21.37 5.07 -8.09
C VAL A 202 21.86 6.21 -7.20
N ILE A 203 22.17 5.92 -5.94
CA ILE A 203 22.84 6.87 -5.04
C ILE A 203 24.34 6.60 -5.16
N GLU A 204 25.14 7.64 -5.40
CA GLU A 204 26.60 7.52 -5.39
C GLU A 204 27.08 7.10 -4.00
N THR A 205 27.67 5.91 -3.91
CA THR A 205 28.35 5.39 -2.73
C THR A 205 29.84 5.27 -3.03
N ARG A 206 30.67 5.15 -1.98
CA ARG A 206 32.12 4.90 -2.13
C ARG A 206 32.39 3.69 -3.03
N PHE A 207 31.62 2.64 -2.83
CA PHE A 207 31.62 1.46 -3.69
C PHE A 207 31.46 1.77 -5.18
N ILE A 208 30.50 2.62 -5.54
CA ILE A 208 30.23 2.98 -6.93
C ILE A 208 31.40 3.76 -7.52
N THR A 209 32.08 4.58 -6.71
CA THR A 209 33.28 5.31 -7.16
C THR A 209 34.50 4.41 -7.34
N GLU A 210 34.56 3.26 -6.66
CA GLU A 210 35.63 2.27 -6.79
C GLU A 210 35.41 1.32 -7.99
N LEU A 211 34.20 1.28 -8.55
CA LEU A 211 33.91 0.48 -9.73
C LEU A 211 34.65 1.00 -10.97
N PRO A 212 35.01 0.11 -11.90
CA PRO A 212 35.66 0.51 -13.13
C PRO A 212 34.74 1.45 -13.95
N ALA A 213 35.36 2.47 -14.56
CA ALA A 213 34.64 3.51 -15.33
C ALA A 213 33.73 2.92 -16.42
N SER A 214 34.10 1.79 -17.02
CA SER A 214 33.29 1.08 -18.03
C SER A 214 31.92 0.61 -17.50
N THR A 215 31.83 0.30 -16.20
CA THR A 215 30.57 -0.08 -15.54
C THR A 215 29.69 1.14 -15.29
N LEU A 216 30.27 2.30 -14.97
CA LEU A 216 29.54 3.55 -14.79
C LEU A 216 29.03 4.12 -16.13
N ASP A 217 29.83 4.03 -17.19
CA ASP A 217 29.44 4.45 -18.54
C ASP A 217 28.21 3.68 -19.05
N SER A 218 28.05 2.43 -18.61
CA SER A 218 26.89 1.60 -18.94
C SER A 218 25.59 2.16 -18.36
N LEU A 219 25.64 2.81 -17.19
CA LEU A 219 24.47 3.44 -16.57
C LEU A 219 24.01 4.66 -17.39
N HIS A 220 24.96 5.47 -17.88
CA HIS A 220 24.67 6.63 -18.71
C HIS A 220 24.22 6.26 -20.13
N THR A 221 24.79 5.19 -20.70
CA THR A 221 24.52 4.79 -22.09
C THR A 221 23.23 3.99 -22.24
N SER A 222 22.97 3.06 -21.31
CA SER A 222 21.83 2.14 -21.42
C SER A 222 20.62 2.56 -20.60
N SER A 223 20.77 3.50 -19.65
CA SER A 223 19.73 3.93 -18.70
C SER A 223 19.00 2.78 -17.99
N SER A 224 19.64 1.61 -17.89
CA SER A 224 19.02 0.36 -17.45
C SER A 224 19.75 -0.21 -16.24
N ILE A 225 19.06 -0.25 -15.10
CA ILE A 225 19.58 -0.82 -13.85
C ILE A 225 19.95 -2.30 -13.99
N PRO A 226 19.15 -3.17 -14.66
CA PRO A 226 19.55 -4.56 -14.87
C PRO A 226 20.87 -4.71 -15.65
N VAL A 227 21.10 -3.87 -16.65
CA VAL A 227 22.35 -3.88 -17.44
C VAL A 227 23.51 -3.43 -16.57
N PHE A 228 23.32 -2.39 -15.76
CA PHE A 228 24.33 -1.93 -14.80
C PHE A 228 24.69 -3.04 -13.80
N LEU A 229 23.71 -3.65 -13.15
CA LEU A 229 23.94 -4.72 -12.17
C LEU A 229 24.66 -5.92 -12.80
N ALA A 230 24.33 -6.33 -14.03
CA ALA A 230 25.05 -7.40 -14.71
C ALA A 230 26.54 -7.08 -14.90
N HIS A 231 26.88 -5.85 -15.31
CA HIS A 231 28.27 -5.42 -15.44
C HIS A 231 28.99 -5.37 -14.08
N VAL A 232 28.32 -4.93 -13.03
CA VAL A 232 28.84 -4.93 -11.65
C VAL A 232 29.15 -6.36 -11.19
N THR A 233 28.20 -7.29 -11.36
CA THR A 233 28.40 -8.71 -11.02
C THR A 233 29.59 -9.30 -11.76
N LEU A 234 29.71 -9.06 -13.06
CA LEU A 234 30.84 -9.56 -13.85
C LEU A 234 32.18 -8.95 -13.41
N ALA A 235 32.20 -7.67 -13.06
CA ALA A 235 33.42 -7.00 -12.57
C ALA A 235 33.89 -7.62 -11.25
N MET A 236 32.99 -7.81 -10.28
CA MET A 236 33.32 -8.42 -8.98
C MET A 236 33.69 -9.90 -9.10
N TRP A 237 32.97 -10.63 -9.94
CA TRP A 237 33.27 -12.03 -10.20
C TRP A 237 34.68 -12.20 -10.77
N ARG A 238 35.08 -11.34 -11.72
CA ARG A 238 36.44 -11.34 -12.29
C ARG A 238 37.50 -11.03 -11.25
N GLN A 239 37.29 -10.00 -10.41
CA GLN A 239 38.22 -9.64 -9.33
C GLN A 239 38.43 -10.80 -8.35
N ARG A 240 37.36 -11.55 -8.04
CA ARG A 240 37.41 -12.67 -7.09
C ARG A 240 37.91 -13.99 -7.70
N SER A 241 37.63 -14.22 -8.99
CA SER A 241 37.95 -15.49 -9.67
C SER A 241 39.28 -15.46 -10.42
N CYS A 242 39.82 -14.27 -10.72
CA CYS A 242 41.16 -14.08 -11.28
C CYS A 242 41.90 -12.99 -10.48
N PRO A 243 42.33 -13.29 -9.24
CA PRO A 243 43.23 -12.41 -8.52
C PRO A 243 44.58 -12.39 -9.26
N SER A 244 44.97 -11.22 -9.77
CA SER A 244 46.31 -10.96 -10.31
C SER A 244 47.35 -10.89 -9.19
#